data_AF-A0A4R2BPP3-F1
#
_entry.id   AF-A0A4R2BPP3-F1
#
_cell.length_a   1.000
_cell.length_b   1.000
_cell.length_c   1.000
_cell.angle_alpha   90.00
_cell.angle_beta   90.00
_cell.angle_gamma   90.00
#
_symmetry.space_group_name_H-M   'P 1'
#
loop_
_entity.id
_entity.type
_entity.pdbx_description
1 polymer ?
#
loop_
_entity_poly.entity_id
_entity_poly.type
_entity_poly.pdbx_seq_one_letter_code
_entity_poly.pdbx_strand_id
1 'polypeptide(L)' 'MTGVAVLGDPVRTSGYRLAGARLLPATTAAEVRRQWRELPADVGVVLLTPAAAEVLGPQALESAVVLTVVLPP' A
#
# COMPACT_ATOMS: atom_id res chain seq x y z
N MET A 1 -2.97 10.58 14.88
CA MET A 1 -2.27 11.17 13.71
C MET A 1 -2.35 10.15 12.59
N THR A 2 -2.78 10.55 11.39
CA THR A 2 -2.87 9.66 10.22
C THR A 2 -1.53 9.60 9.49
N GLY A 3 -1.02 8.39 9.28
CA GLY A 3 0.25 8.11 8.60
C GLY A 3 0.08 7.64 7.15
N VAL A 4 1.21 7.54 6.45
CA VAL A 4 1.32 7.05 5.08
C VAL A 4 1.97 5.67 5.09
N ALA A 5 1.39 4.72 4.37
CA ALA A 5 1.98 3.41 4.13
C ALA A 5 2.29 3.19 2.64
N VAL A 6 3.24 2.31 2.35
CA VAL A 6 3.60 1.91 0.97
C VAL A 6 3.52 0.41 0.86
N LEU A 7 2.65 -0.10 -0.01
CA LEU A 7 2.40 -1.52 -0.21
C LEU A 7 2.88 -1.97 -1.59
N GLY A 8 3.79 -2.95 -1.60
CA GLY A 8 4.31 -3.55 -2.82
C GLY A 8 5.76 -4.02 -2.71
N ASP A 9 6.41 -4.19 -3.86
CA ASP A 9 7.75 -4.76 -3.95
C ASP A 9 8.79 -3.92 -3.17
N PRO A 10 9.57 -4.54 -2.25
CA PRO A 10 10.54 -3.82 -1.41
C PRO A 10 11.66 -3.13 -2.20
N VAL A 11 12.04 -3.65 -3.37
CA VAL A 11 13.05 -3.03 -4.23
C VAL A 11 12.59 -1.65 -4.70
N ARG A 12 11.31 -1.51 -5.03
CA ARG A 12 10.72 -0.23 -5.50
C ARG A 12 10.30 0.69 -4.36
N THR A 13 10.02 0.14 -3.18
CA THR A 13 9.40 0.88 -2.07
C THR A 13 10.38 1.29 -0.95
N SER A 14 11.59 0.70 -0.89
CA SER A 14 12.55 0.94 0.18
C SER A 14 12.90 2.41 0.45
N GLY A 15 12.93 3.25 -0.58
CA GLY A 15 13.25 4.68 -0.48
C GLY A 15 12.22 5.50 0.30
N TYR A 16 10.95 5.08 0.33
CA TYR A 16 9.87 5.84 0.99
C TYR A 16 9.98 5.85 2.51
N ARG A 17 10.74 4.90 3.09
CA ARG A 17 11.06 4.91 4.52
C ARG A 17 11.80 6.18 4.93
N LEU A 18 12.61 6.76 4.04
CA LEU A 18 13.31 8.03 4.29
C LEU A 18 12.37 9.22 4.41
N ALA A 19 11.19 9.15 3.78
CA ALA A 19 10.13 10.15 3.87
C ALA A 19 9.17 9.91 5.05
N GLY A 20 9.48 8.94 5.93
CA GLY A 20 8.65 8.60 7.09
C GLY A 20 7.46 7.68 6.79
N ALA A 21 7.37 7.13 5.57
CA ALA A 21 6.31 6.19 5.23
C ALA A 21 6.57 4.80 5.83
N ARG A 22 5.49 4.14 6.26
CA ARG A 22 5.52 2.74 6.74
C ARG A 22 5.55 1.79 5.54
N LEU A 23 6.58 0.95 5.44
CA LEU A 23 6.64 -0.05 4.37
C LEU A 23 5.82 -1.29 4.74
N LEU A 24 4.96 -1.71 3.82
CA LEU A 24 4.21 -2.96 3.85
C LEU A 24 4.72 -3.82 2.69
N PRO A 25 5.86 -4.51 2.86
CA PRO A 25 6.47 -5.27 1.78
C PRO A 25 5.56 -6.43 1.38
N ALA A 26 5.35 -6.59 0.07
CA ALA A 26 4.61 -7.69 -0.51
C ALA A 26 5.13 -7.97 -1.92
N THR A 27 5.56 -9.20 -2.17
CA THR A 27 6.03 -9.66 -3.50
C THR A 27 5.05 -10.62 -4.14
N THR A 28 4.06 -11.10 -3.38
CA THR A 28 3.01 -12.01 -3.86
C THR A 28 1.61 -11.43 -3.69
N ALA A 29 0.66 -11.92 -4.50
CA ALA A 29 -0.73 -11.51 -4.38
C ALA A 29 -1.36 -11.82 -3.00
N ALA A 30 -0.95 -12.94 -2.39
CA ALA A 30 -1.42 -13.31 -1.06
C ALA A 30 -0.94 -12.34 0.02
N GLU A 31 0.32 -11.91 -0.05
CA GLU A 31 0.87 -10.91 0.87
C GLU A 31 0.21 -9.56 0.70
N VAL A 32 -0.04 -9.11 -0.54
CA VAL A 32 -0.77 -7.86 -0.82
C VAL A 32 -2.13 -7.88 -0.13
N ARG A 33 -2.92 -8.93 -0.32
CA ARG A 33 -4.26 -9.05 0.30
C ARG A 33 -4.19 -9.19 1.82
N ARG A 34 -3.15 -9.80 2.38
CA ARG A 34 -2.94 -9.87 3.83
C ARG A 34 -2.64 -8.48 4.40
N GLN A 35 -1.63 -7.80 3.86
CA GLN A 35 -1.23 -6.45 4.28
C GLN A 35 -2.37 -5.46 4.16
N TRP A 36 -3.18 -5.55 3.11
CA TRP A 36 -4.35 -4.71 2.91
C TRP A 36 -5.44 -4.93 3.97
N ARG A 37 -5.73 -6.19 4.33
CA ARG A 37 -6.73 -6.51 5.38
C ARG A 37 -6.25 -6.16 6.78
N GLU A 38 -4.95 -6.22 7.00
CA GLU A 38 -4.30 -5.96 8.29
C GLU A 38 -3.73 -4.52 8.34
N LEU A 39 -4.28 -3.61 7.53
CA LEU A 39 -3.85 -2.22 7.51
C LEU A 39 -3.95 -1.63 8.93
N PRO A 40 -2.86 -1.04 9.43
CA PRO A 40 -2.89 -0.40 10.73
C PRO A 40 -3.91 0.72 10.77
N ALA A 41 -4.66 0.83 11.87
CA ALA A 41 -5.74 1.80 12.03
C ALA A 41 -5.27 3.28 11.98
N ASP A 42 -3.98 3.53 12.11
CA ASP A 42 -3.37 4.86 11.99
C ASP A 42 -3.02 5.24 10.54
N VAL A 43 -3.22 4.36 9.55
CA VAL A 43 -2.91 4.64 8.14
C VAL A 43 -4.11 5.31 7.46
N GLY A 44 -3.90 6.55 6.99
CA GLY A 44 -4.90 7.30 6.22
C GLY A 44 -4.65 7.29 4.72
N VAL A 45 -3.41 6.99 4.28
CA VAL A 45 -3.00 6.97 2.88
C VAL A 45 -2.14 5.73 2.59
N VAL A 46 -2.44 5.02 1.50
CA VAL A 46 -1.64 3.88 1.02
C VAL A 46 -1.15 4.16 -0.40
N LEU A 47 0.17 4.20 -0.57
CA LEU A 47 0.83 4.20 -1.87
C LEU A 47 0.99 2.75 -2.34
N LEU A 48 0.51 2.43 -3.53
CA LEU A 48 0.52 1.09 -4.10
C LEU A 48 1.49 1.05 -5.28
N THR A 49 2.29 0.00 -5.39
CA THR A 49 2.91 -0.31 -6.68
C THR A 49 1.83 -0.74 -7.69
N PRO A 50 2.04 -0.60 -9.01
CA PRO A 50 1.08 -1.07 -10.00
C PRO A 50 0.67 -2.53 -9.81
N ALA A 51 1.63 -3.43 -9.55
CA ALA A 51 1.36 -4.84 -9.29
C ALA A 51 0.49 -5.06 -8.04
N ALA A 52 0.66 -4.26 -6.98
CA ALA A 52 -0.19 -4.35 -5.80
C ALA A 52 -1.62 -3.84 -6.09
N ALA A 53 -1.75 -2.76 -6.87
CA ALA A 53 -3.04 -2.23 -7.28
C ALA A 53 -3.83 -3.23 -8.15
N GLU A 54 -3.16 -3.91 -9.09
CA GLU A 54 -3.76 -4.96 -9.92
C GLU A 54 -4.31 -6.13 -9.08
N VAL A 55 -3.59 -6.53 -8.04
CA VAL A 55 -4.04 -7.62 -7.15
C VAL A 55 -5.28 -7.25 -6.34
N LEU A 56 -5.37 -5.99 -5.89
CA LEU A 56 -6.48 -5.50 -5.06
C LEU A 56 -7.72 -5.21 -5.91
N GLY A 57 -7.54 -4.73 -7.13
CA GLY A 57 -8.63 -4.37 -8.04
C GLY A 57 -9.41 -3.12 -7.60
N PRO A 58 -10.22 -2.53 -8.49
CA PRO A 58 -10.84 -1.22 -8.28
C PRO A 58 -11.77 -1.18 -7.06
N GLN A 59 -12.52 -2.25 -6.80
CA GLN A 59 -13.47 -2.32 -5.69
C GLN A 59 -12.80 -2.14 -4.32
N ALA A 60 -11.58 -2.66 -4.14
CA ALA A 60 -10.84 -2.49 -2.89
C ALA A 60 -10.28 -1.05 -2.74
N LEU A 61 -10.01 -0.37 -3.85
CA LEU A 61 -9.43 0.98 -3.90
C LEU A 61 -10.48 2.09 -3.73
N GLU A 62 -11.76 1.79 -3.97
CA GLU A 62 -12.89 2.71 -3.76
C GLU A 62 -13.29 2.86 -2.27
N SER A 63 -12.54 2.27 -1.34
CA SER A 63 -12.82 2.35 0.10
C SER A 63 -12.70 3.78 0.62
N ALA A 64 -13.77 4.31 1.22
CA ALA A 64 -13.79 5.64 1.81
C ALA A 64 -12.93 5.80 3.09
N VAL A 65 -12.42 4.68 3.63
CA VAL A 65 -11.67 4.68 4.91
C VAL A 65 -10.21 5.08 4.73
N VAL A 66 -9.61 4.80 3.57
CA VAL A 66 -8.19 5.02 3.31
C VAL A 66 -8.00 5.53 1.88
N LEU A 67 -7.27 6.63 1.72
CA LEU A 67 -6.95 7.15 0.39
C LEU A 67 -5.88 6.28 -0.28
N THR A 68 -6.16 5.78 -1.49
CA THR A 68 -5.19 5.00 -2.27
C THR A 68 -4.59 5.79 -3.41
N VAL A 69 -3.28 5.67 -3.60
CA VAL A 69 -2.55 6.25 -4.73
C VAL A 69 -1.75 5.14 -5.40
N VAL A 70 -1.90 4.96 -6.71
CA VAL A 70 -1.09 4.02 -7.47
C VAL A 70 0.13 4.76 -8.03
N LEU A 71 1.32 4.28 -7.68
CA LEU A 71 2.57 4.80 -8.19
C LEU A 71 2.70 4.50 -9.69
N PRO A 72 3.39 5.36 -10.45
CA PRO A 72 3.69 5.06 -11.84
C PRO A 72 4.53 3.77 -11.98
N PRO A 73 4.45 3.11 -13.16
CA PRO A 73 5.25 1.93 -13.47
C PRO A 73 6.75 2.20 -13.47
#